data_AF-A0AB94IX20-F1
#
_entry.id   AF-A0AB94IX20-F1
#
_cell.length_a   1.000
_cell.length_b   1.000
_cell.length_c   1.000
_cell.angle_alpha   90.00
_cell.angle_beta   90.00
_cell.angle_gamma   90.00
#
_symmetry.space_group_name_H-M   'P 1'
#
loop_
_entity.id
_entity.type
_entity.pdbx_description
1 polymer ?
#
loop_
_entity_poly.entity_id
_entity_poly.type
_entity_poly.pdbx_seq_one_letter_code
_entity_poly.pdbx_strand_id
1 'polypeptide(L)'
;MAGAFSLRVSAEKRGIRAVVSKAIRGVDAMQHRCKVTVIDKRCFPEYQEKYLADPKSGPCPFYHVGDEFIFYRYADEDTFWTMGRGSQCGEAWDCISRYIYTALQGGSIMRHWTNDERMMIACCNDGTRPVVFKIERQDYKVVRLAGAEDAAREVEAKAALEALEGVEGVLVRPDKRWIEVYMPPEGTVDDALLRKAVSAAGLSTERID
;
A
#
# COMPACT_ATOMS: atom_id res chain seq x y z
N MET A 1 29.09 -52.14 -2.57
CA MET A 1 29.04 -50.67 -2.75
C MET A 1 27.60 -50.24 -2.99
N ALA A 2 27.22 -49.10 -2.42
CA ALA A 2 25.99 -48.32 -2.61
C ALA A 2 24.66 -48.96 -2.16
N GLY A 3 24.32 -48.72 -0.89
CA GLY A 3 22.99 -48.95 -0.32
C GLY A 3 22.02 -47.84 -0.68
N ALA A 4 20.77 -48.23 -0.93
CA ALA A 4 19.64 -47.35 -1.20
C ALA A 4 19.27 -46.51 0.03
N PHE A 5 19.47 -45.20 -0.05
CA PHE A 5 18.99 -44.26 0.97
C PHE A 5 17.52 -43.90 0.68
N SER A 6 16.63 -44.50 1.46
CA SER A 6 15.18 -44.29 1.39
C SER A 6 14.81 -42.85 1.74
N LEU A 7 14.20 -42.14 0.78
CA LEU A 7 13.47 -40.88 1.01
C LEU A 7 12.20 -41.16 1.83
N ARG A 8 12.34 -41.27 3.16
CA ARG A 8 11.24 -41.10 4.11
C ARG A 8 11.36 -39.73 4.78
N VAL A 9 11.08 -38.67 4.02
CA VAL A 9 10.75 -37.37 4.62
C VAL A 9 9.27 -37.44 5.04
N SER A 10 9.06 -37.78 6.32
CA SER A 10 7.78 -37.96 7.02
C SER A 10 6.76 -36.87 6.67
N ALA A 11 5.51 -37.28 6.49
CA ALA A 11 4.34 -36.40 6.31
C ALA A 11 4.18 -35.37 7.45
N GLU A 12 4.76 -35.61 8.64
CA GLU A 12 4.79 -34.65 9.75
C GLU A 12 5.52 -33.35 9.42
N LYS A 13 6.61 -33.39 8.63
CA LYS A 13 7.32 -32.16 8.22
C LYS A 13 6.51 -31.30 7.25
N ARG A 14 5.61 -31.91 6.47
CA ARG A 14 4.65 -31.19 5.61
C ARG A 14 3.53 -30.54 6.43
N GLY A 15 3.03 -31.23 7.45
CA GLY A 15 2.05 -30.69 8.40
C GLY A 15 2.61 -29.50 9.19
N ILE A 16 3.82 -29.63 9.74
CA ILE A 16 4.48 -28.55 10.49
C ILE A 16 4.76 -27.34 9.60
N ARG A 17 5.24 -27.52 8.36
CA ARG A 17 5.50 -26.39 7.45
C ARG A 17 4.21 -25.69 7.01
N ALA A 18 3.10 -26.42 6.84
CA ALA A 18 1.79 -25.83 6.55
C ALA A 18 1.22 -25.08 7.76
N VAL A 19 1.32 -25.65 8.97
CA VAL A 19 0.88 -25.01 10.23
C VAL A 19 1.73 -23.78 10.56
N VAL A 20 3.06 -23.86 10.40
CA VAL A 20 3.98 -22.72 10.57
C VAL A 20 3.74 -21.68 9.48
N SER A 21 3.49 -22.04 8.22
CA SER A 21 3.12 -21.04 7.20
C SER A 21 1.75 -20.41 7.44
N LYS A 22 0.80 -21.14 8.04
CA LYS A 22 -0.53 -20.62 8.39
C LYS A 22 -0.49 -19.78 9.67
N ALA A 23 0.44 -20.07 10.58
CA ALA A 23 0.74 -19.26 11.76
C ALA A 23 1.52 -17.98 11.38
N ILE A 24 2.48 -18.05 10.46
CA ILE A 24 3.21 -16.88 9.93
C ILE A 24 2.31 -16.01 9.02
N ARG A 25 1.31 -16.60 8.35
CA ARG A 25 0.32 -15.85 7.55
C ARG A 25 -0.86 -15.32 8.36
N GLY A 26 -1.00 -15.70 9.64
CA GLY A 26 -2.15 -15.38 10.48
C GLY A 26 -1.81 -14.59 11.75
N VAL A 27 -0.53 -14.28 11.97
CA VAL A 27 -0.01 -13.52 13.10
C VAL A 27 1.06 -12.59 12.50
N ASP A 28 0.85 -11.27 12.56
CA ASP A 28 1.78 -10.19 12.12
C ASP A 28 1.89 -9.79 10.64
N ALA A 29 0.93 -10.09 9.76
CA ALA A 29 1.10 -9.83 8.33
C ALA A 29 0.80 -8.37 7.92
N MET A 30 1.64 -7.40 8.30
CA MET A 30 1.60 -6.00 7.85
C MET A 30 1.00 -5.83 6.44
N GLN A 31 0.01 -4.96 6.31
CA GLN A 31 -0.62 -4.65 5.03
C GLN A 31 0.11 -3.50 4.35
N HIS A 32 -0.04 -3.45 3.02
CA HIS A 32 0.62 -2.45 2.18
C HIS A 32 -0.38 -1.81 1.24
N ARG A 33 -0.38 -0.47 1.23
CA ARG A 33 -1.05 0.32 0.20
C ARG A 33 -0.04 1.19 -0.51
N CYS A 34 -0.39 1.66 -1.69
CA CYS A 34 0.46 2.56 -2.46
C CYS A 34 -0.25 3.89 -2.67
N LYS A 35 0.39 4.99 -2.27
CA LYS A 35 -0.03 6.35 -2.58
C LYS A 35 0.79 6.86 -3.75
N VAL A 36 0.13 7.40 -4.77
CA VAL A 36 0.76 8.06 -5.90
C VAL A 36 0.33 9.51 -5.92
N THR A 37 1.29 10.43 -5.86
CA THR A 37 1.05 11.87 -5.91
C THR A 37 1.67 12.46 -7.17
N VAL A 38 0.93 13.27 -7.91
CA VAL A 38 1.48 14.06 -9.01
C VAL A 38 2.24 15.24 -8.43
N ILE A 39 3.56 15.26 -8.58
CA ILE A 39 4.41 16.29 -7.96
C ILE A 39 4.87 17.36 -8.95
N ASP A 40 4.91 17.04 -10.25
CA ASP A 40 5.33 17.99 -11.28
C ASP A 40 4.76 17.61 -12.64
N LYS A 41 4.70 18.58 -13.54
CA LYS A 41 4.33 18.41 -14.95
C LYS A 41 5.26 19.26 -15.81
N ARG A 42 5.87 18.63 -16.80
CA ARG A 42 6.67 19.34 -17.79
C ARG A 42 5.95 19.38 -19.13
N CYS A 43 6.35 20.35 -19.94
CA CYS A 43 5.95 20.51 -21.33
C CYS A 43 7.20 21.01 -22.06
N PHE A 44 7.53 20.37 -23.19
CA PHE A 44 8.66 20.72 -24.04
C PHE A 44 8.13 21.22 -25.38
N PRO A 45 7.76 22.51 -25.49
CA PRO A 45 7.13 23.07 -26.68
C PRO A 45 7.94 22.85 -27.96
N GLU A 46 9.27 22.86 -27.87
CA GLU A 46 10.18 22.63 -28.98
C GLU A 46 10.03 21.23 -29.60
N TYR A 47 9.70 20.23 -28.79
CA TYR A 47 9.43 18.88 -29.30
C TYR A 47 8.01 18.77 -29.84
N GLN A 48 7.06 19.49 -29.24
CA GLN A 48 5.69 19.53 -29.76
C GLN A 48 5.65 20.17 -31.14
N GLU A 49 6.25 21.35 -31.31
CA GLU A 49 6.28 22.08 -32.57
C GLU A 49 6.91 21.28 -33.71
N LYS A 50 7.98 20.53 -33.39
CA LYS A 50 8.75 19.80 -34.40
C LYS A 50 8.16 18.43 -34.76
N TYR A 51 7.57 17.72 -33.80
CA TYR A 51 7.25 16.30 -33.95
C TYR A 51 5.77 15.93 -33.78
N LEU A 52 4.95 16.75 -33.14
CA LEU A 52 3.52 16.44 -32.97
C LEU A 52 2.69 16.95 -34.13
N ALA A 53 1.62 16.22 -34.45
CA ALA A 53 0.64 16.64 -35.46
C ALA A 53 -0.08 17.94 -35.04
N ASP A 54 -0.38 18.09 -33.74
CA ASP A 54 -0.73 19.38 -33.16
C ASP A 54 0.51 19.97 -32.44
N PRO A 55 1.16 21.00 -33.04
CA PRO A 55 2.36 21.60 -32.51
C PRO A 55 2.17 22.33 -31.18
N LYS A 56 0.92 22.54 -30.73
CA LYS A 56 0.56 23.27 -29.51
C LYS A 56 -0.29 22.44 -28.55
N SER A 57 -0.05 21.13 -28.52
CA SER A 57 -0.74 20.16 -27.65
C SER A 57 -0.69 20.49 -26.15
N GLY A 58 0.28 21.28 -25.69
CA GLY A 58 0.39 21.77 -24.33
C GLY A 58 0.79 20.69 -23.30
N PRO A 59 0.75 21.02 -22.00
CA PRO A 59 1.01 20.06 -20.93
C PRO A 59 -0.06 18.96 -20.88
N CYS A 60 0.22 17.84 -20.21
CA CYS A 60 -0.75 16.76 -20.04
C CYS A 60 -2.08 17.29 -19.47
N PRO A 61 -3.24 17.05 -20.11
CA PRO A 61 -4.54 17.53 -19.60
C PRO A 61 -5.17 16.59 -18.58
N PHE A 62 -4.68 15.35 -18.47
CA PHE A 62 -5.29 14.30 -17.66
C PHE A 62 -4.97 14.46 -16.16
N TYR A 63 -3.71 14.71 -15.83
CA TYR A 63 -3.24 14.84 -14.44
C TYR A 63 -3.03 16.30 -14.05
N HIS A 64 -3.19 16.62 -12.77
CA HIS A 64 -2.92 17.92 -12.16
C HIS A 64 -1.93 17.75 -11.01
N VAL A 65 -1.05 18.74 -10.83
CA VAL A 65 -0.11 18.73 -9.69
C VAL A 65 -0.90 18.78 -8.40
N GLY A 66 -0.58 17.88 -7.47
CA GLY A 66 -1.32 17.67 -6.22
C GLY A 66 -2.36 16.56 -6.29
N ASP A 67 -2.68 15.99 -7.46
CA ASP A 67 -3.56 14.82 -7.54
C ASP A 67 -2.96 13.66 -6.74
N GLU A 68 -3.82 12.98 -5.97
CA GLU A 68 -3.46 11.81 -5.16
C GLU A 68 -4.32 10.61 -5.52
N PHE A 69 -3.66 9.47 -5.72
CA PHE A 69 -4.30 8.20 -6.03
C PHE A 69 -3.86 7.15 -5.02
N ILE A 70 -4.83 6.45 -4.42
CA ILE A 70 -4.56 5.40 -3.44
C ILE A 70 -4.90 4.04 -4.04
N PHE A 71 -3.94 3.14 -3.98
CA PHE A 71 -4.08 1.77 -4.44
C PHE A 71 -4.08 0.81 -3.25
N TYR A 72 -5.10 -0.04 -3.19
CA TYR A 72 -5.25 -1.15 -2.25
C TYR A 72 -5.19 -2.49 -2.96
N ARG A 73 -4.72 -3.49 -2.19
CA ARG A 73 -4.78 -4.91 -2.55
C ARG A 73 -5.01 -5.80 -1.33
N TYR A 74 -6.05 -5.46 -0.56
CA TYR A 74 -6.40 -6.14 0.68
C TYR A 74 -7.91 -6.37 0.78
N ALA A 75 -8.30 -7.51 1.34
CA ALA A 75 -9.68 -7.97 1.45
C ALA A 75 -10.41 -7.96 0.09
N ASP A 76 -11.52 -7.23 -0.02
CA ASP A 76 -12.31 -7.09 -1.24
C ASP A 76 -11.90 -5.88 -2.09
N GLU A 77 -10.88 -5.11 -1.67
CA GLU A 77 -10.34 -3.99 -2.42
C GLU A 77 -9.06 -4.36 -3.17
N ASP A 78 -9.20 -4.67 -4.46
CA ASP A 78 -8.07 -4.79 -5.40
C ASP A 78 -8.22 -3.75 -6.54
N THR A 79 -7.63 -2.59 -6.29
CA THR A 79 -7.67 -1.45 -7.23
C THR A 79 -6.60 -1.54 -8.32
N PHE A 80 -5.64 -2.46 -8.18
CA PHE A 80 -4.51 -2.56 -9.08
C PHE A 80 -4.94 -3.04 -10.47
N TRP A 81 -5.73 -4.12 -10.55
CA TRP A 81 -6.16 -4.70 -11.82
C TRP A 81 -7.13 -3.83 -12.62
N THR A 82 -7.68 -2.80 -11.99
CA THR A 82 -8.61 -1.86 -12.62
C THR A 82 -7.97 -0.51 -12.92
N MET A 83 -6.63 -0.42 -12.89
CA MET A 83 -5.89 0.83 -13.14
C MET A 83 -6.39 1.95 -12.22
N GLY A 84 -6.57 1.65 -10.94
CA GLY A 84 -7.14 2.59 -9.98
C GLY A 84 -8.60 2.95 -10.29
N ARG A 85 -9.44 1.95 -10.62
CA ARG A 85 -10.84 2.15 -11.02
C ARG A 85 -11.00 3.07 -12.24
N GLY A 86 -10.08 2.97 -13.20
CA GLY A 86 -10.05 3.79 -14.41
C GLY A 86 -9.53 5.22 -14.20
N SER A 87 -8.98 5.53 -13.03
CA SER A 87 -8.43 6.87 -12.73
C SER A 87 -7.08 7.14 -13.38
N GLN A 88 -6.48 6.17 -14.08
CA GLN A 88 -5.15 6.30 -14.65
C GLN A 88 -5.18 6.34 -16.18
N CYS A 89 -4.36 7.23 -16.75
CA CYS A 89 -4.04 7.23 -18.17
C CYS A 89 -3.24 5.95 -18.52
N GLY A 90 -3.55 5.31 -19.64
CA GLY A 90 -2.92 4.05 -20.06
C GLY A 90 -1.39 4.15 -20.20
N GLU A 91 -0.89 5.20 -20.84
CA GLU A 91 0.57 5.44 -21.01
C GLU A 91 1.28 5.60 -19.67
N ALA A 92 0.71 6.42 -18.77
CA ALA A 92 1.27 6.61 -17.44
C ALA A 92 1.24 5.29 -16.64
N TRP A 93 0.14 4.54 -16.72
CA TRP A 93 -0.02 3.26 -16.03
C TRP A 93 1.02 2.22 -16.45
N ASP A 94 1.30 2.07 -17.74
CA ASP A 94 2.34 1.14 -18.22
C ASP A 94 3.72 1.47 -17.63
N CYS A 95 4.00 2.76 -17.44
CA CYS A 95 5.25 3.23 -16.86
C CYS A 95 5.35 2.96 -15.35
N ILE A 96 4.28 3.22 -14.59
CA ILE A 96 4.35 3.26 -13.12
C ILE A 96 3.78 2.03 -12.41
N SER A 97 2.96 1.22 -13.08
CA SER A 97 2.25 0.08 -12.49
C SER A 97 3.18 -0.94 -11.84
N ARG A 98 4.34 -1.20 -12.42
CA ARG A 98 5.34 -2.13 -11.83
C ARG A 98 5.82 -1.68 -10.45
N TYR A 99 6.00 -0.36 -10.25
CA TYR A 99 6.46 0.20 -8.98
C TYR A 99 5.33 0.18 -7.95
N ILE A 100 4.11 0.53 -8.37
CA ILE A 100 2.90 0.41 -7.56
C ILE A 100 2.71 -1.05 -7.11
N TYR A 101 2.88 -2.02 -8.02
CA TYR A 101 2.75 -3.43 -7.70
C TYR A 101 3.78 -3.89 -6.67
N THR A 102 5.05 -3.48 -6.83
CA THR A 102 6.10 -3.77 -5.84
C THR A 102 5.77 -3.19 -4.47
N ALA A 103 5.27 -1.94 -4.42
CA ALA A 103 4.81 -1.32 -3.18
C ALA A 103 3.69 -2.13 -2.51
N LEU A 104 2.67 -2.52 -3.28
CA LEU A 104 1.54 -3.32 -2.78
C LEU A 104 1.94 -4.72 -2.28
N GLN A 105 3.10 -5.23 -2.67
CA GLN A 105 3.63 -6.53 -2.21
C GLN A 105 4.57 -6.41 -1.00
N GLY A 106 4.75 -5.21 -0.44
CA GLY A 106 5.69 -5.01 0.66
C GLY A 106 7.16 -5.02 0.23
N GLY A 107 7.44 -4.93 -1.08
CA GLY A 107 8.81 -4.89 -1.59
C GLY A 107 9.45 -3.51 -1.46
N SER A 108 10.79 -3.48 -1.49
CA SER A 108 11.54 -2.23 -1.74
C SER A 108 11.23 -1.80 -3.18
N ILE A 109 10.76 -0.57 -3.39
CA ILE A 109 10.43 -0.11 -4.75
C ILE A 109 11.70 -0.02 -5.60
N MET A 110 12.78 0.55 -5.06
CA MET A 110 14.10 0.63 -5.70
C MET A 110 15.22 0.52 -4.67
N ARG A 111 15.86 -0.65 -4.62
CA ARG A 111 16.84 -0.98 -3.58
C ARG A 111 18.04 -0.03 -3.58
N HIS A 112 18.27 0.67 -2.48
CA HIS A 112 19.38 1.60 -2.26
C HIS A 112 19.51 2.73 -3.30
N TRP A 113 18.42 3.05 -3.99
CA TRP A 113 18.38 4.13 -4.98
C TRP A 113 17.87 5.43 -4.38
N THR A 114 16.74 5.36 -3.68
CA THR A 114 16.14 6.45 -2.93
C THR A 114 16.62 6.44 -1.48
N ASN A 115 16.42 7.56 -0.79
CA ASN A 115 16.68 7.68 0.64
C ASN A 115 15.60 7.00 1.52
N ASP A 116 14.54 6.48 0.91
CA ASP A 116 13.52 5.64 1.53
C ASP A 116 13.18 4.49 0.56
N GLU A 117 13.38 3.26 1.00
CA GLU A 117 13.12 2.03 0.24
C GLU A 117 11.63 1.87 -0.16
N ARG A 118 10.74 2.62 0.49
CA ARG A 118 9.29 2.67 0.24
C ARG A 118 8.89 3.66 -0.85
N MET A 119 9.82 4.45 -1.40
CA MET A 119 9.49 5.56 -2.28
C MET A 119 10.24 5.49 -3.61
N MET A 120 9.61 5.97 -4.68
CA MET A 120 10.25 6.22 -5.97
C MET A 120 9.68 7.47 -6.65
N ILE A 121 10.53 8.20 -7.36
CA ILE A 121 10.09 9.22 -8.32
C ILE A 121 10.12 8.61 -9.72
N ALA A 122 8.97 8.55 -10.37
CA ALA A 122 8.82 8.04 -11.73
C ALA A 122 8.07 9.06 -12.59
N CYS A 123 8.08 8.89 -13.91
CA CYS A 123 7.32 9.76 -14.80
C CYS A 123 6.62 8.99 -15.90
N CYS A 124 5.58 9.60 -16.46
CA CYS A 124 5.01 9.20 -17.74
C CYS A 124 6.09 9.32 -18.82
N ASN A 125 6.18 8.33 -19.71
CA ASN A 125 7.11 8.27 -20.83
C ASN A 125 6.77 9.22 -22.00
N ASP A 126 5.71 10.02 -21.91
CA ASP A 126 5.42 11.08 -22.90
C ASP A 126 6.55 12.12 -22.89
N GLY A 127 7.50 11.95 -23.79
CA GLY A 127 8.71 12.78 -23.90
C GLY A 127 8.44 14.23 -24.28
N THR A 128 7.22 14.59 -24.68
CA THR A 128 6.85 15.98 -25.00
C THR A 128 6.16 16.70 -23.85
N ARG A 129 5.59 15.96 -22.90
CA ARG A 129 4.84 16.53 -21.76
C ARG A 129 4.74 15.57 -20.57
N PRO A 130 5.87 15.13 -20.00
CA PRO A 130 5.86 14.10 -18.97
C PRO A 130 5.24 14.63 -17.68
N VAL A 131 4.55 13.72 -16.99
CA VAL A 131 4.00 13.93 -15.64
C VAL A 131 4.89 13.19 -14.66
N VAL A 132 5.30 13.84 -13.59
CA VAL A 132 6.18 13.28 -12.57
C VAL A 132 5.36 12.88 -11.35
N PHE A 133 5.56 11.64 -10.92
CA PHE A 133 4.85 11.00 -9.83
C PHE A 133 5.81 10.66 -8.69
N LYS A 134 5.37 10.95 -7.47
CA LYS A 134 5.93 10.35 -6.25
C LYS A 134 5.09 9.12 -5.90
N ILE A 135 5.72 7.97 -5.85
CA ILE A 135 5.09 6.67 -5.57
C ILE A 135 5.59 6.22 -4.20
N GLU A 136 4.67 6.00 -3.26
CA GLU A 136 4.98 5.74 -1.85
C GLU A 136 4.21 4.51 -1.35
N ARG A 137 4.96 3.52 -0.85
CA ARG A 137 4.38 2.43 -0.06
C ARG A 137 4.07 2.93 1.34
N GLN A 138 2.88 2.62 1.82
CA GLN A 138 2.45 2.88 3.19
C GLN A 138 2.12 1.55 3.85
N ASP A 139 2.78 1.31 4.98
CA ASP A 139 2.68 0.07 5.76
C ASP A 139 1.68 0.31 6.89
N TYR A 140 0.73 -0.62 7.08
CA TYR A 140 -0.33 -0.46 8.07
C TYR A 140 -0.85 -1.79 8.60
N LYS A 141 -1.37 -1.76 9.82
CA LYS A 141 -2.19 -2.85 10.40
C LYS A 141 -3.66 -2.55 10.24
N VAL A 142 -4.47 -3.59 10.07
CA VAL A 142 -5.93 -3.52 9.99
C VAL A 142 -6.53 -4.02 11.29
N VAL A 143 -7.03 -3.12 12.12
CA VAL A 143 -7.72 -3.42 13.37
C VAL A 143 -9.21 -3.59 13.10
N ARG A 144 -9.66 -4.85 12.98
CA ARG A 144 -11.07 -5.17 12.75
C ARG A 144 -11.89 -5.00 14.01
N LEU A 145 -13.00 -4.28 13.90
CA LEU A 145 -13.88 -3.96 15.01
C LEU A 145 -15.03 -4.97 15.08
N ALA A 146 -15.35 -5.43 16.28
CA ALA A 146 -16.52 -6.25 16.55
C ALA A 146 -17.76 -5.39 16.79
N GLY A 147 -18.95 -5.96 16.57
CA GLY A 147 -20.23 -5.29 16.82
C GLY A 147 -20.64 -4.31 15.72
N ALA A 148 -21.65 -3.47 16.02
CA ALA A 148 -22.24 -2.50 15.10
C ALA A 148 -21.44 -1.18 15.03
N GLU A 149 -21.68 -0.41 13.98
CA GLU A 149 -21.10 0.93 13.79
C GLU A 149 -21.41 1.86 14.94
N ASP A 150 -20.36 2.51 15.44
CA ASP A 150 -20.43 3.53 16.47
C ASP A 150 -19.43 4.63 16.13
N ALA A 151 -19.90 5.60 15.35
CA ALA A 151 -19.06 6.69 14.85
C ALA A 151 -18.41 7.51 15.97
N ALA A 152 -19.08 7.67 17.11
CA ALA A 152 -18.51 8.42 18.24
C ALA A 152 -17.32 7.68 18.84
N ARG A 153 -17.47 6.37 19.07
CA ARG A 153 -16.40 5.52 19.62
C ARG A 153 -15.28 5.28 18.62
N GLU A 154 -15.58 5.24 17.33
CA GLU A 154 -14.57 5.14 16.27
C GLU A 154 -13.70 6.39 16.18
N VAL A 155 -14.26 7.59 16.42
CA VAL A 155 -13.49 8.84 16.55
C VAL A 155 -12.60 8.80 17.80
N GLU A 156 -13.12 8.34 18.94
CA GLU A 156 -12.32 8.17 20.17
C GLU A 156 -11.18 7.16 19.97
N ALA A 157 -11.45 6.04 19.31
CA ALA A 157 -10.46 5.01 19.00
C ALA A 157 -9.38 5.54 18.06
N LYS A 158 -9.75 6.31 17.03
CA LYS A 158 -8.81 6.99 16.14
C LYS A 158 -7.84 7.87 16.94
N ALA A 159 -8.38 8.75 17.80
CA ALA A 159 -7.56 9.66 18.60
C ALA A 159 -6.63 8.89 19.57
N ALA A 160 -7.12 7.82 20.20
CA ALA A 160 -6.33 6.98 21.09
C ALA A 160 -5.18 6.26 20.35
N LEU A 161 -5.43 5.78 19.13
CA LEU A 161 -4.41 5.13 18.29
C LEU A 161 -3.38 6.14 17.78
N GLU A 162 -3.79 7.33 17.36
CA GLU A 162 -2.88 8.41 16.92
C GLU A 162 -1.94 8.91 18.03
N ALA A 163 -2.33 8.72 19.29
CA ALA A 163 -1.51 9.09 20.44
C ALA A 163 -0.42 8.06 20.77
N LEU A 164 -0.42 6.88 20.15
CA LEU A 164 0.61 5.86 20.38
C LEU A 164 1.92 6.23 19.69
N GLU A 165 3.02 6.09 20.42
CA GLU A 165 4.36 6.24 19.84
C GLU A 165 4.59 5.20 18.73
N GLY A 166 5.10 5.65 17.58
CA GLY A 166 5.31 4.80 16.40
C GLY A 166 4.14 4.75 15.42
N VAL A 167 2.99 5.39 15.70
CA VAL A 167 1.90 5.54 14.73
C VAL A 167 2.13 6.78 13.86
N GLU A 168 2.18 6.60 12.54
CA GLU A 168 2.33 7.67 11.54
C GLU A 168 0.98 8.27 11.12
N GLY A 169 -0.10 7.50 11.29
CA GLY A 169 -1.45 7.96 10.95
C GLY A 169 -2.50 6.88 11.18
N VAL A 170 -3.77 7.30 11.22
CA VAL A 170 -4.90 6.39 11.44
C VAL A 170 -6.06 6.76 10.51
N LEU A 171 -6.61 5.75 9.83
CA LEU A 171 -7.79 5.89 8.99
C LEU A 171 -8.90 4.94 9.45
N VAL A 172 -10.03 5.50 9.88
CA VAL A 172 -11.23 4.72 10.19
C VAL A 172 -11.94 4.38 8.88
N ARG A 173 -12.36 3.13 8.73
CA ARG A 173 -13.16 2.63 7.60
C ARG A 173 -14.49 2.08 8.13
N PRO A 174 -15.49 2.95 8.40
CA PRO A 174 -16.77 2.52 8.94
C PRO A 174 -17.45 1.48 8.04
N ASP A 175 -17.38 1.71 6.71
CA ASP A 175 -17.90 0.83 5.65
C ASP A 175 -17.32 -0.60 5.70
N LYS A 176 -16.11 -0.75 6.24
CA LYS A 176 -15.41 -2.03 6.36
C LYS A 176 -15.37 -2.58 7.79
N ARG A 177 -15.88 -1.82 8.77
CA ARG A 177 -15.80 -2.15 10.20
C ARG A 177 -14.36 -2.37 10.68
N TRP A 178 -13.42 -1.55 10.22
CA TRP A 178 -12.03 -1.62 10.70
C TRP A 178 -11.35 -0.26 10.76
N ILE A 179 -10.18 -0.23 11.40
CA ILE A 179 -9.29 0.93 11.46
C ILE A 179 -7.94 0.53 10.87
N GLU A 180 -7.44 1.32 9.93
CA GLU A 180 -6.10 1.19 9.36
C GLU A 180 -5.14 2.04 10.19
N VAL A 181 -4.08 1.42 10.73
CA VAL A 181 -3.08 2.07 11.58
C VAL A 181 -1.73 2.03 10.88
N TYR A 182 -1.29 3.18 10.40
CA TYR A 182 -0.05 3.36 9.63
C TYR A 182 1.15 3.49 10.57
N MET A 183 2.26 2.85 10.24
CA MET A 183 3.46 2.82 11.07
C MET A 183 4.73 2.62 10.23
N PRO A 184 5.91 3.03 10.73
CA PRO A 184 7.16 2.86 10.01
C PRO A 184 7.61 1.38 10.03
N PRO A 185 8.50 0.97 9.11
CA PRO A 185 8.97 -0.41 9.04
C PRO A 185 9.78 -0.83 10.28
N GLU A 186 10.57 0.10 10.83
CA GLU A 186 11.49 -0.11 11.96
C GLU A 186 10.88 0.15 13.36
N GLY A 187 9.55 0.28 13.46
CA GLY A 187 8.89 0.65 14.71
C GLY A 187 7.45 0.16 14.80
N THR A 188 7.23 -1.15 14.61
CA THR A 188 5.89 -1.72 14.64
C THR A 188 5.29 -1.66 16.04
N VAL A 189 4.09 -1.09 16.14
CA VAL A 189 3.34 -1.04 17.40
C VAL A 189 2.78 -2.44 17.70
N ASP A 190 2.98 -2.87 18.94
CA ASP A 190 2.49 -4.16 19.44
C ASP A 190 0.95 -4.23 19.38
N ASP A 191 0.42 -5.36 18.89
CA ASP A 191 -1.03 -5.58 18.78
C ASP A 191 -1.77 -5.41 20.11
N ALA A 192 -1.13 -5.73 21.24
CA ALA A 192 -1.71 -5.54 22.55
C ALA A 192 -1.94 -4.05 22.87
N LEU A 193 -1.05 -3.16 22.42
CA LEU A 193 -1.22 -1.71 22.57
C LEU A 193 -2.36 -1.20 21.70
N LEU A 194 -2.44 -1.68 20.45
CA LEU A 194 -3.54 -1.33 19.54
C LEU A 194 -4.89 -1.77 20.11
N ARG A 195 -5.00 -3.03 20.59
CA ARG A 195 -6.21 -3.55 21.24
C ARG A 195 -6.59 -2.75 22.48
N LYS A 196 -5.60 -2.38 23.30
CA LYS A 196 -5.83 -1.57 24.50
C LYS A 196 -6.36 -0.18 24.15
N ALA A 197 -5.81 0.47 23.12
CA ALA A 197 -6.27 1.78 22.67
C ALA A 197 -7.72 1.73 22.17
N VAL A 198 -8.06 0.72 21.36
CA VAL A 198 -9.45 0.50 20.88
C VAL A 198 -10.40 0.18 22.03
N SER A 199 -9.98 -0.65 22.99
CA SER A 199 -10.79 -0.99 24.17
C SER A 199 -11.01 0.20 25.10
N ALA A 200 -10.02 1.09 25.25
CA ALA A 200 -10.17 2.32 26.03
C ALA A 200 -11.22 3.27 25.44
N ALA A 201 -11.43 3.22 24.12
CA ALA A 201 -12.48 3.94 23.42
C ALA A 201 -13.85 3.21 23.43
N GLY A 202 -14.00 2.13 24.19
CA GLY A 202 -15.26 1.39 24.32
C GLY A 202 -15.61 0.47 23.14
N LEU A 203 -14.65 0.21 22.24
CA LEU A 203 -14.81 -0.73 21.13
C LEU A 203 -14.13 -2.07 21.43
N SER A 204 -14.53 -3.12 20.72
CA SER A 204 -13.89 -4.44 20.80
C SER A 204 -13.16 -4.76 19.51
N THR A 205 -11.94 -5.28 19.59
CA THR A 205 -11.18 -5.74 18.43
C THR A 205 -11.44 -7.23 18.16
N GLU A 206 -11.95 -7.56 16.97
CA GLU A 206 -12.13 -8.95 16.52
C GLU A 206 -10.77 -9.56 16.15
N ARG A 207 -10.01 -8.89 15.28
CA ARG A 207 -8.74 -9.36 14.74
C ARG A 207 -7.85 -8.17 14.35
N ILE A 208 -6.54 -8.40 14.34
CA ILE A 208 -5.58 -7.48 13.74
C ILE A 208 -4.87 -8.24 12.62
N ASP A 209 -4.86 -7.66 11.43
CA ASP A 209 -4.17 -8.16 10.24
C ASP A 209 -3.07 -7.19 9.80
#